data_AF-A0A8C9UUL9-F1
#
_entry.id   AF-A0A8C9UUL9-F1
#
_cell.length_a   1.000
_cell.length_b   1.000
_cell.length_c   1.000
_cell.angle_alpha   90.00
_cell.angle_beta   90.00
_cell.angle_gamma   90.00
#
_symmetry.space_group_name_H-M   'P 1'
#
loop_
_entity.id
_entity.type
_entity.pdbx_description
1 polymer ?
#
loop_
_entity_poly.entity_id
_entity_poly.type
_entity_poly.pdbx_seq_one_letter_code
_entity_poly.pdbx_strand_id
1 'polypeptide(L)'
;MEFVKVVKNKAYCKRLIFRRRREGKTDYYARKHLVIQDTSKYNTPRYRMIIRVTNRDIICQIDYAHIEGDMIVCAAYAHELPKYGVKVGLTNYAAWRGSPVSSGDCWITFRVMSQQVGSGSE
;
A
#
# COMPACT_ATOMS: atom_id res chain seq x y z
N MET A 1 -11.69 46.38 -21.24
CA MET A 1 -11.20 45.26 -20.40
C MET A 1 -12.37 44.75 -19.60
N GLU A 2 -12.76 43.49 -19.81
CA GLU A 2 -13.92 42.88 -19.17
C GLU A 2 -13.53 42.35 -17.79
N PHE A 3 -14.33 42.66 -16.76
CA PHE A 3 -14.03 42.34 -15.36
C PHE A 3 -14.39 40.87 -15.07
N VAL A 4 -13.45 39.95 -15.29
CA VAL A 4 -13.66 38.53 -15.02
C VAL A 4 -13.61 38.29 -13.51
N LYS A 5 -14.72 37.78 -12.94
CA LYS A 5 -14.79 37.42 -11.52
C LYS A 5 -13.77 36.32 -11.21
N VAL A 6 -12.89 36.58 -10.25
CA VAL A 6 -11.96 35.56 -9.75
C VAL A 6 -12.74 34.50 -8.96
N VAL A 7 -12.81 33.29 -9.51
CA VAL A 7 -13.52 32.14 -8.90
C VAL A 7 -12.64 31.46 -7.84
N LYS A 8 -11.34 31.35 -8.10
CA LYS A 8 -10.35 30.71 -7.21
C LYS A 8 -9.81 31.70 -6.17
N ASN A 9 -10.66 32.13 -5.25
CA ASN A 9 -10.31 33.04 -4.16
C ASN A 9 -9.72 32.32 -2.94
N LYS A 10 -9.14 33.05 -1.98
CA LYS A 10 -8.66 32.49 -0.70
C LYS A 10 -9.73 31.66 0.03
N ALA A 11 -11.00 32.06 -0.07
CA ALA A 11 -12.16 31.32 0.45
C ALA A 11 -12.49 30.02 -0.31
N TYR A 12 -12.14 29.94 -1.60
CA TYR A 12 -12.25 28.71 -2.39
C TYR A 12 -11.19 27.70 -1.92
N CYS A 13 -9.95 28.15 -1.71
CA CYS A 13 -8.85 27.28 -1.28
C CYS A 13 -9.05 26.67 0.13
N LYS A 14 -9.85 27.30 1.01
CA LYS A 14 -10.20 26.76 2.34
C LYS A 14 -11.14 25.55 2.30
N ARG A 15 -11.93 25.38 1.24
CA ARG A 15 -12.90 24.28 1.07
C ARG A 15 -12.31 23.09 0.29
N LEU A 16 -10.99 23.07 0.11
CA LEU A 16 -10.33 22.04 -0.68
C LEU A 16 -10.26 20.71 0.06
N ILE A 17 -10.51 19.66 -0.70
CA ILE A 17 -10.54 18.26 -0.24
C ILE A 17 -9.12 17.80 0.16
N PHE A 18 -9.03 16.76 1.00
CA PHE A 18 -7.77 16.13 1.43
C PHE A 18 -6.78 15.90 0.29
N ARG A 19 -5.48 16.09 0.58
CA ARG A 19 -4.38 16.04 -0.41
C ARG A 19 -4.39 14.77 -1.26
N ARG A 20 -4.45 13.58 -0.64
CA ARG A 20 -4.36 12.29 -1.38
C ARG A 20 -5.58 11.99 -2.23
N ARG A 21 -6.73 12.63 -1.94
CA ARG A 21 -7.93 12.52 -2.79
C ARG A 21 -7.79 13.34 -4.07
N ARG A 22 -7.15 14.51 -3.98
CA ARG A 22 -6.81 15.34 -5.15
C ARG A 22 -5.79 14.65 -6.06
N GLU A 23 -4.83 13.93 -5.47
CA GLU A 23 -3.86 13.13 -6.21
C GLU A 23 -4.45 11.79 -6.74
N GLY A 24 -5.68 11.43 -6.37
CA GLY A 24 -6.31 10.16 -6.78
C GLY A 24 -5.66 8.89 -6.19
N LYS A 25 -4.72 9.03 -5.25
CA LYS A 25 -3.91 7.91 -4.72
C LYS A 25 -4.59 7.09 -3.63
N THR A 26 -5.67 7.60 -3.04
CA THR A 26 -6.29 6.94 -1.89
C THR A 26 -7.80 7.15 -1.88
N ASP A 27 -8.51 6.04 -1.77
CA ASP A 27 -9.92 6.04 -1.43
C ASP A 27 -10.12 5.99 0.08
N TYR A 28 -10.64 7.08 0.64
CA TYR A 28 -10.83 7.22 2.08
C TYR A 28 -12.01 6.40 2.60
N TYR A 29 -12.99 6.08 1.74
CA TYR A 29 -14.12 5.23 2.11
C TYR A 29 -13.64 3.80 2.39
N ALA A 30 -12.97 3.16 1.43
CA ALA A 30 -12.36 1.84 1.63
C ALA A 30 -11.34 1.83 2.79
N ARG A 31 -10.48 2.84 2.88
CA ARG A 31 -9.47 2.93 3.95
C ARG A 31 -10.08 2.97 5.35
N LYS A 32 -11.20 3.67 5.54
CA LYS A 32 -11.89 3.75 6.84
C LYS A 32 -12.27 2.35 7.35
N HIS A 33 -12.86 1.51 6.49
CA HIS A 33 -13.29 0.17 6.87
C HIS A 33 -12.13 -0.80 7.12
N LEU A 34 -10.98 -0.58 6.48
CA LEU A 34 -9.77 -1.40 6.65
C LEU A 34 -8.96 -1.03 7.90
N VAL A 35 -8.96 0.24 8.30
CA VAL A 35 -8.22 0.76 9.45
C VAL A 35 -8.92 0.49 10.77
N ILE A 36 -10.25 0.67 10.80
CA ILE A 36 -11.01 0.64 12.06
C ILE A 36 -10.90 -0.76 12.65
N GLN A 37 -10.39 -0.84 13.88
CA GLN A 37 -10.41 -2.02 14.70
C GLN A 37 -11.59 -1.94 15.67
N ASP A 38 -12.13 -3.08 16.06
CA ASP A 38 -13.13 -3.15 17.14
C ASP A 38 -12.54 -2.57 18.42
N THR A 39 -13.28 -1.69 19.09
CA THR A 39 -12.82 -1.05 20.34
C THR A 39 -12.52 -2.07 21.45
N SER A 40 -13.15 -3.25 21.39
CA SER A 40 -12.90 -4.37 22.31
C SER A 40 -11.46 -4.89 22.25
N LYS A 41 -10.76 -4.65 21.14
CA LYS A 41 -9.41 -5.16 20.89
C LYS A 41 -8.30 -4.14 21.22
N TYR A 42 -8.64 -3.04 21.90
CA TYR A 42 -7.71 -2.03 22.42
C TYR A 42 -6.56 -1.71 21.43
N ASN A 43 -5.33 -1.70 21.93
CA ASN A 43 -4.14 -1.31 21.17
C ASN A 43 -3.58 -2.44 20.29
N THR A 44 -4.35 -3.50 20.01
CA THR A 44 -3.87 -4.52 19.08
C THR A 44 -3.88 -3.96 17.65
N PRO A 45 -2.72 -3.93 16.97
CA PRO A 45 -2.63 -3.39 15.63
C PRO A 45 -3.41 -4.28 14.65
N ARG A 46 -4.24 -3.66 13.82
CA ARG A 46 -4.87 -4.34 12.68
C ARG A 46 -3.94 -4.29 11.49
N TYR A 47 -3.24 -5.39 11.23
CA TYR A 47 -2.37 -5.52 10.07
C TYR A 47 -3.17 -5.61 8.78
N ARG A 48 -2.70 -4.92 7.74
CA ARG A 48 -3.25 -5.01 6.39
C ARG A 48 -2.10 -5.19 5.39
N MET A 49 -2.41 -5.86 4.30
CA MET A 49 -1.49 -5.99 3.18
C MET A 49 -1.87 -4.93 2.13
N ILE A 50 -0.95 -4.01 1.86
CA ILE A 50 -1.06 -3.06 0.76
C ILE A 50 -0.27 -3.60 -0.41
N ILE A 51 -0.96 -3.80 -1.52
CA ILE A 51 -0.29 -4.13 -2.77
C ILE A 51 -0.50 -3.01 -3.78
N ARG A 52 0.60 -2.57 -4.40
CA ARG A 52 0.60 -1.56 -5.46
C ARG A 52 1.27 -2.13 -6.69
N VAL A 53 0.49 -2.24 -7.76
CA VAL A 53 1.00 -2.60 -9.08
C VAL A 53 1.31 -1.29 -9.80
N THR A 54 2.58 -1.10 -10.14
CA THR A 54 3.03 -0.05 -11.05
C THR A 54 3.33 -0.67 -12.41
N ASN A 55 3.59 0.16 -13.41
CA ASN A 55 3.83 -0.31 -14.78
C ASN A 55 5.06 -1.22 -14.92
N ARG A 56 6.03 -1.14 -13.99
CA ARG A 56 7.29 -1.90 -14.06
C ARG A 56 7.58 -2.72 -12.81
N ASP A 57 6.95 -2.39 -11.68
CA ASP A 57 7.20 -3.04 -10.40
C ASP A 57 5.90 -3.34 -9.65
N ILE A 58 5.94 -4.43 -8.88
CA ILE A 58 4.95 -4.76 -7.87
C ILE A 58 5.56 -4.47 -6.50
N ILE A 59 4.81 -3.76 -5.66
CA ILE A 59 5.22 -3.40 -4.30
C ILE A 59 4.22 -4.01 -3.34
N CYS A 60 4.69 -4.87 -2.45
CA CYS A 60 3.89 -5.49 -1.40
C CYS A 60 4.37 -5.01 -0.04
N GLN A 61 3.47 -4.49 0.79
CA GLN A 61 3.78 -3.98 2.12
C GLN A 61 2.79 -4.53 3.13
N ILE A 62 3.26 -4.87 4.32
CA ILE A 62 2.40 -5.12 5.49
C ILE A 62 2.53 -3.91 6.40
N ASP A 63 1.40 -3.27 6.68
CA ASP A 63 1.35 -2.07 7.51
C ASP A 63 0.23 -2.14 8.55
N TYR A 64 0.37 -1.33 9.59
CA TYR A 64 -0.69 -1.05 10.57
C TYR A 64 -0.83 0.46 10.74
N ALA A 65 -2.03 0.89 11.14
CA ALA A 65 -2.33 2.31 11.31
C ALA A 65 -1.90 2.79 12.71
N HIS A 66 -1.15 3.89 12.76
CA HIS A 66 -0.87 4.64 13.98
C HIS A 66 -1.36 6.10 13.84
N ILE A 67 -1.44 6.84 14.95
CA ILE A 67 -1.98 8.21 14.96
C ILE A 67 -1.10 9.15 14.12
N GLU A 68 0.21 8.98 14.20
CA GLU A 68 1.20 9.77 13.45
C GLU A 68 1.23 9.41 11.96
N GLY A 69 0.90 8.16 11.61
CA GLY A 69 0.97 7.62 10.26
C GLY A 69 0.88 6.10 10.21
N ASP A 70 0.95 5.54 9.01
CA ASP A 70 1.02 4.08 8.85
C ASP A 70 2.45 3.59 9.10
N MET A 71 2.61 2.59 9.96
CA MET A 71 3.90 1.94 10.22
C MET A 71 4.02 0.67 9.38
N ILE A 72 5.11 0.56 8.64
CA ILE A 72 5.40 -0.57 7.76
C ILE A 72 6.22 -1.60 8.54
N VAL A 73 5.70 -2.81 8.67
CA VAL A 73 6.40 -3.93 9.32
C VAL A 73 7.39 -4.56 8.34
N CYS A 74 6.94 -4.76 7.10
CA CYS A 74 7.72 -5.46 6.09
C CYS A 74 7.34 -4.95 4.69
N ALA A 75 8.31 -4.94 3.78
CA ALA A 75 8.15 -4.54 2.40
C ALA A 75 8.93 -5.47 1.46
N ALA A 76 8.27 -5.93 0.41
CA ALA A 76 8.86 -6.74 -0.65
C ALA A 76 8.66 -6.05 -2.00
N TYR A 77 9.69 -6.09 -2.84
CA TYR A 77 9.67 -5.44 -4.15
C TYR A 77 9.92 -6.41 -5.30
N ALA A 78 9.28 -6.17 -6.44
CA ALA A 78 9.41 -7.04 -7.59
C ALA A 78 10.85 -7.12 -8.13
N HIS A 79 11.63 -6.04 -8.06
CA HIS A 79 13.02 -6.03 -8.50
C HIS A 79 13.97 -6.85 -7.61
N GLU A 80 13.52 -7.37 -6.47
CA GLU A 80 14.30 -8.30 -5.64
C GLU A 80 14.15 -9.75 -6.10
N LEU A 81 13.13 -10.06 -6.92
CA LEU A 81 12.88 -11.41 -7.46
C LEU A 81 14.01 -12.01 -8.31
N PRO A 82 14.83 -11.23 -9.05
CA PRO A 82 15.98 -11.78 -9.75
C PRO A 82 16.99 -12.47 -8.82
N LYS A 83 17.07 -12.07 -7.54
CA LYS A 83 17.90 -12.75 -6.53
C LYS A 83 17.38 -14.16 -6.19
N TYR A 84 16.09 -14.38 -6.42
CA TYR A 84 15.38 -15.64 -6.15
C TYR A 84 15.16 -16.48 -7.41
N GLY A 85 15.84 -16.17 -8.51
CA GLY A 85 15.84 -16.99 -9.74
C GLY A 85 14.79 -16.59 -10.78
N VAL A 86 13.94 -15.59 -10.52
CA VAL A 86 12.96 -15.10 -11.50
C VAL A 86 13.55 -13.88 -12.23
N LYS A 87 14.17 -14.13 -13.38
CA LYS A 87 14.93 -13.13 -14.14
C LYS A 87 14.06 -12.26 -15.08
N VAL A 88 12.86 -12.71 -15.45
CA VAL A 88 12.01 -12.05 -16.45
C VAL A 88 10.55 -12.02 -16.01
N GLY A 89 9.82 -10.96 -16.39
CA GLY A 89 8.38 -10.85 -16.15
C GLY A 89 7.99 -10.40 -14.74
N LEU A 90 8.63 -9.35 -14.21
CA LEU A 90 8.42 -8.82 -12.84
C LEU A 90 7.01 -8.30 -12.56
N THR A 91 6.20 -8.09 -13.60
CA THR A 91 4.82 -7.60 -13.53
C THR A 91 3.78 -8.67 -13.88
N ASN A 92 4.20 -9.89 -14.22
CA ASN A 92 3.30 -10.96 -14.63
C ASN A 92 2.61 -11.59 -13.42
N TYR A 93 1.46 -12.23 -13.66
CA TYR A 93 0.77 -13.06 -12.66
C TYR A 93 1.68 -14.14 -12.06
N ALA A 94 2.66 -14.63 -12.81
CA ALA A 94 3.67 -15.57 -12.34
C ALA A 94 4.64 -14.94 -11.33
N ALA A 95 5.01 -13.66 -11.49
CA ALA A 95 5.74 -12.94 -10.45
C ALA A 95 4.86 -12.84 -9.21
N TRP A 96 3.60 -12.43 -9.35
CA TRP A 96 2.66 -12.35 -8.23
C TRP A 96 2.46 -13.67 -7.46
N ARG A 97 2.16 -14.77 -8.18
CA ARG A 97 1.73 -16.05 -7.58
C ARG A 97 2.82 -17.08 -7.37
N GLY A 98 3.89 -17.11 -8.17
CA GLY A 98 4.86 -18.21 -8.14
C GLY A 98 4.19 -19.60 -8.17
N SER A 99 3.66 -20.03 -9.32
CA SER A 99 2.98 -21.34 -9.58
C SER A 99 1.63 -21.59 -8.85
N PRO A 100 0.78 -22.51 -9.36
CA PRO A 100 -0.65 -22.53 -9.04
C PRO A 100 -0.92 -23.44 -7.84
N VAL A 101 -1.14 -22.84 -6.66
CA VAL A 101 -1.94 -23.50 -5.63
C VAL A 101 -2.96 -22.50 -5.11
N SER A 102 -4.17 -23.02 -4.96
CA SER A 102 -5.38 -22.43 -4.38
C SER A 102 -5.14 -21.48 -3.21
N SER A 103 -6.08 -20.54 -3.06
CA SER A 103 -6.18 -19.42 -2.10
C SER A 103 -5.43 -18.15 -2.52
N GLY A 104 -6.00 -17.01 -2.18
CA GLY A 104 -5.64 -15.67 -2.68
C GLY A 104 -4.35 -15.10 -2.09
N ASP A 105 -3.37 -15.95 -1.79
CA ASP A 105 -2.15 -15.59 -1.09
C ASP A 105 -1.03 -15.30 -2.09
N CYS A 106 -0.44 -14.11 -1.97
CA CYS A 106 0.72 -13.73 -2.78
C CYS A 106 1.96 -14.42 -2.19
N TRP A 107 2.53 -15.41 -2.90
CA TRP A 107 3.64 -16.22 -2.40
C TRP A 107 4.95 -15.42 -2.27
N ILE A 108 5.10 -14.34 -3.07
CA ILE A 108 6.16 -13.32 -2.88
C ILE A 108 6.14 -12.81 -1.44
N THR A 109 4.96 -12.45 -0.91
CA THR A 109 4.86 -11.92 0.45
C THR A 109 5.29 -12.97 1.47
N PHE A 110 4.83 -14.22 1.39
CA PHE A 110 5.18 -15.18 2.44
C PHE A 110 6.68 -15.55 2.45
N ARG A 111 7.29 -15.77 1.29
CA ARG A 111 8.69 -16.24 1.23
C ARG A 111 9.73 -15.13 1.39
N VAL A 112 9.52 -13.96 0.79
CA VAL A 112 10.46 -12.84 0.92
C VAL A 112 10.32 -12.19 2.29
N MET A 113 9.09 -12.02 2.79
CA MET A 113 8.88 -11.42 4.12
C MET A 113 9.31 -12.37 5.25
N SER A 114 9.16 -13.69 5.10
CA SER A 114 9.73 -14.65 6.06
C SER A 114 11.25 -14.56 6.15
N GLN A 115 11.94 -14.21 5.06
CA GLN A 115 13.40 -14.00 5.10
C GLN A 115 13.78 -12.66 5.74
N GLN A 116 13.01 -11.59 5.49
CA GLN A 116 13.29 -10.27 6.07
C GLN A 116 12.96 -10.19 7.56
N VAL A 117 11.94 -10.91 8.04
CA VAL A 117 11.63 -11.00 9.49
C VAL A 117 12.71 -11.80 10.23
N GLY A 118 13.34 -12.78 9.58
CA GLY A 118 14.46 -13.55 10.16
C GLY A 118 15.79 -12.78 10.24
N SER A 119 15.95 -11.67 9.53
CA SER A 119 17.16 -10.83 9.53
C SER A 119 17.03 -9.54 10.34
N GLY A 120 15.88 -9.30 10.97
CA GLY A 120 15.58 -8.09 11.74
C GLY A 120 15.72 -8.24 13.26
N SER A 121 16.26 -9.38 13.73
CA SER A 121 16.59 -9.64 15.13
C SER A 121 18.11 -9.69 15.32
N GLU A 122 18.78 -8.56 15.07
CA GLU A 122 20.09 -8.19 15.63
C GLU A 122 20.07 -6.69 15.96
#